data_AF-A0A973HL47-F1
#
_entry.id   AF-A0A973HL47-F1
#
_cell.length_a   1.000
_cell.length_b   1.000
_cell.length_c   1.000
_cell.angle_alpha   90.00
_cell.angle_beta   90.00
_cell.angle_gamma   90.00
#
_symmetry.space_group_name_H-M   'P 1'
#
loop_
_entity.id
_entity.type
_entity.pdbx_description
1 polymer ?
#
loop_
_entity_poly.entity_id
_entity_poly.type
_entity_poly.pdbx_seq_one_letter_code
_entity_poly.pdbx_strand_id
1 'polypeptide(L)'
;MLKYIFSLLLLYCFSVVSYSSLAHAATDKHQAIEKFAESFIKAQLFTSQNERLSIEVTKIDRRITVTQCEGNMSAELVGNKSLQRSATVRIRCDNADNWQLHVIVKIIRLVPVVVSNRPLSKGSLLTQNNTKIEYLNRVLLRTGYISDLAYVNK
;
A
#
# COMPACT_ATOMS: atom_id res chain seq x y z
N MET A 1 -20.76 3.52 58.35
CA MET A 1 -19.47 3.52 57.62
C MET A 1 -19.59 2.99 56.19
N LEU A 2 -20.30 1.88 55.94
CA LEU A 2 -20.46 1.29 54.59
C LEU A 2 -21.10 2.23 53.54
N LYS A 3 -22.01 3.13 53.96
CA LYS A 3 -22.70 4.11 53.11
C LYS A 3 -21.78 5.22 52.57
N TYR A 4 -20.74 5.58 53.32
CA TYR A 4 -19.75 6.59 52.90
C TYR A 4 -18.70 5.99 51.94
N ILE A 5 -18.35 4.71 52.13
CA ILE A 5 -17.47 3.97 51.22
C ILE A 5 -18.13 3.83 49.85
N PHE A 6 -19.43 3.52 49.79
CA PHE A 6 -20.16 3.41 48.52
C PHE A 6 -20.31 4.77 47.81
N SER A 7 -20.50 5.86 48.57
CA SER A 7 -20.55 7.23 48.05
C SER A 7 -19.19 7.69 47.49
N LEU A 8 -18.09 7.40 48.18
CA LEU A 8 -16.73 7.70 47.73
C LEU A 8 -16.33 6.90 46.47
N LEU A 9 -16.77 5.64 46.35
CA LEU A 9 -16.54 4.80 45.17
C LEU A 9 -17.32 5.31 43.93
N LEU A 10 -18.56 5.76 44.12
CA LEU A 10 -19.36 6.39 43.05
C LEU A 10 -18.77 7.72 42.57
N LEU A 11 -18.27 8.53 43.51
CA LEU A 11 -17.63 9.83 43.19
C LEU A 11 -16.28 9.63 42.47
N TYR A 12 -15.54 8.57 42.81
CA TYR A 12 -14.30 8.22 42.11
C TYR A 12 -14.57 7.77 40.67
N CYS A 13 -15.58 6.91 40.43
CA CYS A 13 -15.96 6.47 39.08
C CYS A 13 -16.40 7.63 38.16
N PHE A 14 -17.08 8.65 38.69
CA PHE A 14 -17.51 9.80 37.89
C PHE A 14 -16.33 10.67 37.41
N SER A 15 -15.22 10.68 38.15
CA SER A 15 -14.03 11.44 37.74
C SER A 15 -13.20 10.76 36.64
N VAL A 16 -13.26 9.43 36.51
CA VAL A 16 -12.47 8.70 35.49
C VAL A 16 -13.06 8.81 34.08
N VAL A 17 -14.39 8.99 33.95
CA VAL A 17 -15.07 9.11 32.65
C VAL A 17 -14.75 10.43 31.93
N SER A 18 -14.25 11.44 32.66
CA SER A 18 -14.01 12.79 32.11
C SER A 18 -12.67 12.94 31.36
N TYR A 19 -11.84 11.90 31.28
CA TYR A 19 -10.49 11.96 30.68
C TYR A 19 -10.34 11.17 29.36
N SER A 20 -11.43 10.79 28.68
CA SER A 20 -11.33 10.28 27.31
C SER A 20 -11.14 11.45 26.34
N SER A 21 -9.88 11.81 26.07
CA SER A 21 -9.56 12.73 24.98
C SER A 21 -9.91 12.07 23.65
N LEU A 22 -10.93 12.60 22.96
CA LEU A 22 -11.18 12.31 21.56
C LEU A 22 -10.08 12.96 20.71
N ALA A 23 -8.96 12.25 20.54
CA ALA A 23 -7.92 12.63 19.60
C ALA A 23 -8.50 12.60 18.18
N HIS A 24 -8.90 13.77 17.67
CA HIS A 24 -9.21 13.94 16.26
C HIS A 24 -7.88 13.99 15.50
N ALA A 25 -7.50 12.88 14.87
CA ALA A 25 -6.39 12.87 13.93
C ALA A 25 -6.75 13.83 12.78
N ALA A 26 -6.05 14.96 12.67
CA ALA A 26 -6.17 15.82 11.51
C ALA A 26 -5.75 15.00 10.29
N THR A 27 -6.71 14.69 9.41
CA THR A 27 -6.44 13.94 8.19
C THR A 27 -5.47 14.75 7.32
N ASP A 28 -4.30 14.17 7.09
CA ASP A 28 -3.34 14.70 6.13
C ASP A 28 -3.95 14.69 4.72
N LYS A 29 -4.27 15.88 4.20
CA LYS A 29 -4.94 16.09 2.92
C LYS A 29 -4.16 15.47 1.76
N HIS A 30 -2.83 15.59 1.77
CA HIS A 30 -1.98 14.98 0.75
C HIS A 30 -2.02 13.46 0.84
N GLN A 31 -1.98 12.90 2.05
CA GLN A 31 -2.08 11.45 2.23
C GLN A 31 -3.45 10.91 1.78
N ALA A 32 -4.53 11.67 1.97
CA ALA A 32 -5.84 11.32 1.44
C ALA A 32 -5.84 11.24 -0.10
N ILE A 33 -5.22 12.21 -0.77
CA ILE A 33 -5.07 12.24 -2.24
C ILE A 33 -4.18 11.08 -2.71
N GLU A 34 -3.08 10.81 -2.02
CA GLU A 34 -2.17 9.69 -2.31
C GLU A 34 -2.91 8.34 -2.22
N LYS A 35 -3.67 8.11 -1.14
CA LYS A 35 -4.49 6.89 -0.97
C LYS A 35 -5.59 6.76 -2.01
N PHE A 36 -6.19 7.89 -2.39
CA PHE A 36 -7.20 7.92 -3.45
C PHE A 36 -6.60 7.51 -4.80
N ALA A 37 -5.41 8.03 -5.14
CA ALA A 37 -4.66 7.63 -6.33
C ALA A 37 -4.33 6.12 -6.33
N GLU A 38 -3.85 5.60 -5.19
CA GLU A 38 -3.54 4.18 -5.02
C GLU A 38 -4.75 3.30 -5.29
N SER A 39 -5.88 3.63 -4.65
CA SER A 39 -7.13 2.88 -4.74
C SER A 39 -7.70 2.89 -6.16
N PHE A 40 -7.65 4.05 -6.82
CA PHE A 40 -8.09 4.21 -8.21
C PHE A 40 -7.31 3.29 -9.16
N ILE A 41 -5.98 3.26 -9.03
CA ILE A 41 -5.13 2.37 -9.86
C ILE A 41 -5.34 0.91 -9.50
N LYS A 42 -5.43 0.58 -8.20
CA LYS A 42 -5.62 -0.80 -7.74
C LYS A 42 -6.90 -1.42 -8.31
N ALA A 43 -7.99 -0.65 -8.41
CA ALA A 43 -9.26 -1.11 -8.96
C ALA A 43 -9.21 -1.48 -10.46
N GLN A 44 -8.18 -1.02 -11.19
CA GLN A 44 -8.02 -1.25 -12.64
C GLN A 44 -7.03 -2.39 -12.94
N LEU A 45 -6.38 -2.94 -11.93
CA LEU A 45 -5.31 -3.91 -12.10
C LEU A 45 -5.81 -5.34 -11.86
N PHE A 46 -5.51 -6.22 -12.81
CA PHE A 46 -5.67 -7.65 -12.65
C PHE A 46 -4.37 -8.27 -12.13
N THR A 47 -4.52 -9.23 -11.22
CA THR A 47 -3.41 -10.01 -10.63
C THR A 47 -3.64 -11.48 -10.95
N SER A 48 -2.61 -12.15 -11.47
CA SER A 48 -2.66 -13.59 -11.71
C SER A 48 -2.45 -14.39 -10.42
N GLN A 49 -2.84 -15.68 -10.39
CA GLN A 49 -2.93 -16.49 -9.17
C GLN A 49 -1.62 -16.59 -8.35
N ASN A 50 -0.46 -16.47 -9.01
CA ASN A 50 0.86 -16.56 -8.39
C ASN A 50 1.62 -15.23 -8.40
N GLU A 51 0.98 -14.14 -8.76
CA GLU A 51 1.60 -12.82 -8.80
C GLU A 51 1.20 -12.01 -7.57
N ARG A 52 2.13 -11.24 -7.03
CA ARG A 52 1.85 -10.24 -6.00
C ARG A 52 1.98 -8.86 -6.61
N LEU A 53 1.00 -8.02 -6.36
CA LEU A 53 1.00 -6.64 -6.81
C LEU A 53 1.44 -5.72 -5.67
N SER A 54 2.48 -4.93 -5.91
CA SER A 54 2.86 -3.81 -5.06
C SER A 54 2.60 -2.51 -5.80
N ILE A 55 1.90 -1.58 -5.14
CA ILE A 55 1.54 -0.28 -5.70
C ILE A 55 2.19 0.77 -4.80
N GLU A 56 2.99 1.65 -5.41
CA GLU A 56 3.71 2.69 -4.67
C GLU A 56 3.35 4.05 -5.22
N VAL A 57 2.76 4.90 -4.39
CA VAL A 57 2.42 6.28 -4.77
C VAL A 57 3.60 7.20 -4.48
N THR A 58 3.93 8.05 -5.45
CA THR A 58 4.93 9.09 -5.25
C THR A 58 4.37 10.14 -4.30
N LYS A 59 5.08 10.42 -3.21
CA LYS A 59 4.65 11.43 -2.23
C LYS A 59 4.47 12.79 -2.91
N ILE A 60 3.35 13.43 -2.64
CA ILE A 60 3.07 14.78 -3.12
C ILE A 60 3.96 15.75 -2.34
N ASP A 61 4.54 16.74 -3.02
CA ASP A 61 5.30 17.80 -2.37
C ASP A 61 4.40 18.59 -1.42
N ARG A 62 4.76 18.65 -0.13
CA ARG A 62 3.94 19.27 0.92
C ARG A 62 3.86 20.79 0.81
N ARG A 63 4.71 21.40 -0.02
CA ARG A 63 4.63 22.82 -0.37
C ARG A 63 3.49 23.14 -1.33
N ILE A 64 2.92 22.13 -1.98
CA ILE A 64 1.74 22.30 -2.82
C ILE A 64 0.53 22.50 -1.91
N THR A 65 -0.03 23.70 -1.93
CA THR A 65 -1.24 24.03 -1.18
C THR A 65 -2.44 23.35 -1.80
N VAL A 66 -3.07 22.45 -1.03
CA VAL A 66 -4.37 21.86 -1.35
C VAL A 66 -5.36 22.17 -0.24
N THR A 67 -6.55 22.61 -0.63
CA THR A 67 -7.66 22.76 0.30
C THR A 67 -8.30 21.41 0.56
N GLN A 68 -9.05 21.28 1.66
CA GLN A 68 -9.76 20.04 1.91
C GLN A 68 -10.85 19.89 0.85
N CYS A 69 -10.95 18.69 0.25
CA CYS A 69 -12.05 18.45 -0.68
C CYS A 69 -13.34 18.19 0.12
N GLU A 70 -14.26 19.14 0.09
CA GLU A 70 -15.60 18.97 0.67
C GLU A 70 -16.58 18.27 -0.28
N GLY A 71 -16.26 18.28 -1.58
CA GLY A 71 -17.00 17.55 -2.62
C GLY A 71 -16.43 16.16 -2.88
N ASN A 72 -16.82 15.57 -4.01
CA ASN A 72 -16.27 14.29 -4.46
C ASN A 72 -14.91 14.50 -5.14
N MET A 73 -13.94 13.64 -4.82
CA MET A 73 -12.72 13.52 -5.60
C MET A 73 -12.99 12.66 -6.84
N SER A 74 -12.54 13.10 -7.99
CA SER A 74 -12.57 12.31 -9.23
C SER A 74 -11.16 12.11 -9.77
N ALA A 75 -10.93 10.96 -10.41
CA ALA A 75 -9.64 10.56 -10.93
C ALA A 75 -9.75 10.11 -12.39
N GLU A 76 -8.73 10.45 -13.18
CA GLU A 76 -8.58 9.98 -14.55
C GLU A 76 -7.12 9.58 -14.84
N LEU A 77 -6.94 8.64 -15.77
CA LEU A 77 -5.61 8.31 -16.27
C LEU A 77 -5.18 9.36 -17.29
N VAL A 78 -3.95 9.87 -17.12
CA VAL A 78 -3.37 10.80 -18.09
C VAL A 78 -2.64 10.04 -19.19
N GLY A 79 -3.12 10.23 -20.42
CA GLY A 79 -2.55 9.62 -21.62
C GLY A 79 -2.90 8.14 -21.78
N ASN A 80 -2.44 7.54 -22.88
CA ASN A 80 -2.76 6.17 -23.25
C ASN A 80 -1.64 5.18 -22.84
N LYS A 81 -1.13 5.30 -21.61
CA LYS A 81 -0.07 4.41 -21.11
C LYS A 81 -0.70 3.15 -20.52
N SER A 82 -0.27 1.99 -21.01
CA SER A 82 -0.61 0.70 -20.41
C SER A 82 -0.14 0.66 -18.94
N LEU A 83 -1.00 0.16 -18.04
CA LEU A 83 -0.77 0.05 -16.59
C LEU A 83 0.27 -1.04 -16.22
N GLN A 84 1.43 -1.04 -16.89
CA GLN A 84 2.46 -2.07 -16.71
C GLN A 84 3.51 -1.71 -15.66
N ARG A 85 3.99 -0.46 -15.64
CA ARG A 85 5.08 -0.01 -14.76
C ARG A 85 4.72 1.19 -13.91
N SER A 86 4.00 2.15 -14.47
CA SER A 86 3.59 3.36 -13.77
C SER A 86 2.43 4.00 -14.49
N ALA A 87 1.59 4.69 -13.74
CA ALA A 87 0.49 5.51 -14.24
C ALA A 87 0.58 6.91 -13.66
N THR A 88 0.16 7.90 -14.44
CA THR A 88 -0.07 9.25 -13.95
C THR A 88 -1.57 9.43 -13.79
N VAL A 89 -2.01 9.63 -12.56
CA VAL A 89 -3.42 9.86 -12.22
C VAL A 89 -3.62 11.36 -12.05
N ARG A 90 -4.54 11.94 -12.81
CA ARG A 90 -5.02 13.28 -12.54
C ARG A 90 -6.17 13.19 -11.55
N ILE A 91 -6.07 13.91 -10.45
CA ILE A 91 -7.09 13.99 -9.41
C ILE A 91 -7.59 15.42 -9.33
N ARG A 92 -8.90 15.60 -9.35
CA ARG A 92 -9.57 16.89 -9.14
C ARG A 92 -10.59 16.78 -8.01
N CYS A 93 -10.79 17.88 -7.31
CA CYS A 93 -11.88 18.03 -6.37
C CYS A 93 -13.04 18.77 -7.04
N ASP A 94 -14.24 18.19 -6.99
CA ASP A 94 -15.45 18.76 -7.59
C ASP A 94 -16.11 19.74 -6.60
N ASN A 95 -15.42 20.86 -6.29
CA ASN A 95 -15.89 21.94 -5.40
C ASN A 95 -15.37 23.31 -5.87
N ALA A 96 -15.83 24.42 -5.28
CA ALA A 96 -15.51 25.79 -5.65
C ALA A 96 -14.00 26.07 -5.85
N ASP A 97 -13.13 25.52 -4.98
CA ASP A 97 -11.68 25.70 -5.05
C ASP A 97 -11.01 25.00 -6.26
N ASN A 98 -11.68 24.01 -6.87
CA ASN A 98 -11.32 23.33 -8.12
C ASN A 98 -9.83 23.03 -8.32
N TRP A 99 -9.11 22.62 -7.27
CA TRP A 99 -7.72 22.24 -7.42
C TRP A 99 -7.58 20.92 -8.19
N GLN A 100 -6.45 20.78 -8.87
CA GLN A 100 -6.11 19.59 -9.66
C GLN A 100 -4.65 19.21 -9.44
N LEU A 101 -4.38 17.92 -9.23
CA LEU A 101 -3.02 17.38 -9.10
C LEU A 101 -2.77 16.19 -10.04
N HIS A 102 -1.51 16.02 -10.39
CA HIS A 102 -1.02 14.84 -11.10
C HIS A 102 -0.17 14.01 -10.16
N VAL A 103 -0.62 12.80 -9.85
CA VAL A 103 0.04 11.88 -8.93
C VAL A 103 0.58 10.70 -9.72
N ILE A 104 1.88 10.41 -9.54
CA ILE A 104 2.52 9.27 -10.20
C ILE A 104 2.41 8.05 -9.27
N VAL A 105 1.84 6.97 -9.80
CA VAL A 105 1.69 5.68 -9.13
C VAL A 105 2.55 4.65 -9.85
N LYS A 106 3.48 4.02 -9.13
CA LYS A 106 4.31 2.92 -9.63
C LYS A 106 3.60 1.59 -9.40
N ILE A 107 3.71 0.70 -10.37
CA ILE A 107 3.07 -0.61 -10.39
C ILE A 107 4.18 -1.65 -10.49
N ILE A 108 4.35 -2.43 -9.43
CA ILE A 108 5.40 -3.44 -9.30
C ILE A 108 4.73 -4.81 -9.24
N ARG A 109 5.05 -5.64 -10.23
CA ARG A 109 4.55 -7.01 -10.33
C ARG A 109 5.62 -7.97 -9.85
N LEU A 110 5.38 -8.59 -8.70
CA LEU A 110 6.28 -9.55 -8.09
C LEU A 110 5.83 -10.97 -8.47
N VAL A 111 6.76 -11.79 -8.93
CA VAL A 111 6.51 -13.19 -9.30
C VAL A 111 7.41 -14.11 -8.48
N PRO A 112 6.96 -15.35 -8.18
CA PRO A 112 7.76 -16.32 -7.47
C PRO A 112 8.90 -16.79 -8.36
N VAL A 113 10.09 -16.82 -7.78
CA VAL A 113 11.32 -17.27 -8.42
C VAL A 113 12.07 -18.17 -7.45
N VAL A 114 12.52 -19.32 -7.93
CA VAL A 114 13.42 -20.18 -7.18
C VAL A 114 14.81 -19.55 -7.17
N VAL A 115 15.33 -19.30 -5.98
CA VAL A 115 16.67 -18.77 -5.75
C VAL A 115 17.46 -19.71 -4.84
N SER A 116 18.79 -19.67 -4.93
CA SER A 116 19.66 -20.33 -3.97
C SER A 116 19.62 -19.61 -2.61
N ASN A 117 19.52 -20.36 -1.52
CA ASN A 117 19.56 -19.78 -0.17
C ASN A 117 20.99 -19.74 0.42
N ARG A 118 21.98 -20.29 -0.29
CA ARG A 118 23.41 -20.33 0.05
C ARG A 118 24.27 -20.40 -1.21
N PRO A 119 25.58 -20.09 -1.14
CA PRO A 119 26.50 -20.33 -2.25
C PRO A 119 26.51 -21.80 -2.69
N LEU A 120 26.56 -22.04 -4.00
CA LEU A 120 26.58 -23.37 -4.61
C LEU A 120 27.76 -23.51 -5.56
N SER A 121 28.51 -24.60 -5.42
CA SER A 121 29.61 -24.94 -6.32
C SER A 121 29.06 -25.51 -7.63
N LYS A 122 29.81 -25.36 -8.73
CA LYS A 122 29.49 -26.00 -10.01
C LYS A 122 29.31 -27.51 -9.82
N GLY A 123 28.23 -28.07 -10.38
CA GLY A 123 27.90 -29.50 -10.25
C GLY A 123 27.13 -29.86 -8.97
N SER A 124 26.85 -28.91 -8.07
CA SER A 124 25.99 -29.17 -6.90
C SER A 124 24.56 -29.45 -7.34
N LEU A 125 23.94 -30.46 -6.72
CA LEU A 125 22.52 -30.73 -6.90
C LEU A 125 21.69 -29.63 -6.22
N LEU A 126 20.68 -29.14 -6.93
CA LEU A 126 19.68 -28.27 -6.35
C LEU A 126 18.68 -29.13 -5.58
N THR A 127 18.38 -28.75 -4.35
CA THR A 127 17.49 -29.47 -3.44
C THR A 127 16.64 -28.47 -2.68
N GLN A 128 15.55 -28.91 -2.05
CA GLN A 128 14.74 -28.05 -1.17
C GLN A 128 15.55 -27.41 -0.04
N ASN A 129 16.63 -28.07 0.42
CA ASN A 129 17.47 -27.55 1.49
C ASN A 129 18.36 -26.38 1.05
N ASN A 130 18.65 -26.24 -0.25
CA ASN A 130 19.53 -25.19 -0.77
C ASN A 130 18.84 -24.20 -1.73
N THR A 131 17.52 -24.34 -1.89
CA THR A 131 16.69 -23.45 -2.70
C THR A 131 15.48 -22.94 -1.91
N LYS A 132 14.93 -21.80 -2.33
CA LYS A 132 13.69 -21.23 -1.78
C LYS A 132 12.96 -20.41 -2.84
N ILE A 133 11.69 -20.14 -2.62
CA ILE A 133 10.92 -19.19 -3.42
C ILE A 133 11.10 -17.78 -2.86
N GLU A 134 11.47 -16.84 -3.72
CA GLU A 134 11.47 -15.40 -3.45
C GLU A 134 10.57 -14.68 -4.46
N TYR A 135 9.93 -13.60 -4.02
CA TYR A 135 9.07 -12.79 -4.88
C TYR A 135 9.87 -11.61 -5.44
N LEU A 136 10.19 -11.67 -6.73
CA LEU A 136 11.06 -10.70 -7.39
C LEU A 136 10.29 -9.89 -8.42
N ASN A 137 10.68 -8.64 -8.63
CA ASN A 137 10.09 -7.77 -9.63
C ASN A 137 10.28 -8.38 -11.02
N ARG A 138 9.15 -8.70 -11.68
CA ARG A 138 9.12 -9.34 -13.00
C ARG A 138 9.95 -8.59 -14.05
N VAL A 139 10.01 -7.26 -13.98
CA VAL A 139 10.75 -6.43 -14.94
C VAL A 139 12.28 -6.62 -14.82
N LEU A 140 12.77 -7.07 -13.66
CA LEU A 140 14.20 -7.30 -13.41
C LEU A 140 14.64 -8.72 -13.80
N LEU A 141 13.70 -9.62 -14.10
CA LEU A 141 14.00 -11.02 -14.40
C LEU A 141 14.30 -11.21 -15.89
N ARG A 142 15.32 -12.02 -16.18
CA ARG A 142 15.56 -12.55 -17.53
C ARG A 142 14.60 -13.69 -17.83
N THR A 143 14.41 -13.99 -19.11
CA THR A 143 13.64 -15.17 -19.55
C THR A 143 14.24 -16.47 -19.02
N GLY A 144 13.38 -17.44 -18.67
CA GLY A 144 13.82 -18.78 -18.23
C GLY A 144 14.03 -18.96 -16.73
N TYR A 145 13.47 -18.08 -15.89
CA TYR A 145 13.46 -18.30 -14.44
C TYR A 145 12.52 -19.47 -14.07
N ILE A 146 12.87 -20.18 -13.00
CA ILE A 146 12.06 -21.26 -12.44
C ILE A 146 11.14 -20.65 -11.39
N SER A 147 9.83 -20.87 -11.50
CA SER A 147 8.83 -20.31 -10.57
C SER A 147 8.28 -21.31 -9.57
N ASP A 148 8.67 -22.58 -9.68
CA ASP A 148 8.14 -23.68 -8.86
C ASP A 148 9.27 -24.65 -8.46
N LEU A 149 9.34 -24.98 -7.18
CA LEU A 149 10.31 -25.91 -6.60
C LEU A 149 10.15 -27.34 -7.12
N ALA A 150 8.99 -27.71 -7.67
CA ALA A 150 8.80 -29.01 -8.30
C ALA A 150 9.80 -29.28 -9.44
N TYR A 151 10.28 -28.23 -10.11
CA TYR A 151 11.29 -28.35 -11.18
C TYR A 151 12.72 -28.49 -10.67
N VAL A 152 12.95 -28.29 -9.37
CA VAL A 152 14.27 -28.35 -8.74
C VAL A 152 14.58 -29.73 -8.15
N ASN A 153 13.55 -30.53 -7.84
CA ASN A 153 13.68 -31.82 -7.16
C ASN A 153 13.89 -33.04 -8.10
N LYS A 154 14.68 -32.88 -9.16
CA LYS A 154 15.09 -34.02 -10.01
C LYS A 154 16.57 -34.29 -9.82
#